data_AF-A0A3P1S5G3-F1
#
_entry.id   AF-A0A3P1S5G3-F1
#
_cell.length_a   1.000
_cell.length_b   1.000
_cell.length_c   1.000
_cell.angle_alpha   90.00
_cell.angle_beta   90.00
_cell.angle_gamma   90.00
#
_symmetry.space_group_name_H-M   'P 1'
#
loop_
_entity.id
_entity.type
_entity.pdbx_description
1 polymer ?
#
loop_
_entity_poly.entity_id
_entity_poly.type
_entity_poly.pdbx_seq_one_letter_code
_entity_poly.pdbx_strand_id
1 'polypeptide(L)'
;MEKIDFENRQIQLSIVLKLHQLQRNDLNRLLYEHIEEYLEHVVWKKGFPATLHEAVNDILKVDAASVIQYLTSSAIVEGYYRPLSEFTNLINKGGKESE
;
A
#
# COMPACT_ATOMS: atom_id res chain seq x y z
N MET A 1 -18.55 7.08 20.27
CA MET A 1 -18.08 5.86 19.59
C MET A 1 -16.71 6.19 19.05
N GLU A 2 -15.65 5.47 19.45
CA GLU A 2 -14.31 5.71 18.89
C GLU A 2 -14.37 5.53 17.37
N LYS A 3 -13.72 6.43 16.64
CA LYS A 3 -13.64 6.34 15.19
C LYS A 3 -12.70 5.18 14.84
N ILE A 4 -13.18 4.24 14.04
CA ILE A 4 -12.40 3.09 13.55
C ILE A 4 -11.84 3.51 12.19
N ASP A 5 -10.72 4.22 12.24
CA ASP A 5 -9.97 4.70 11.08
C ASP A 5 -8.46 4.62 11.34
N PHE A 6 -7.64 4.99 10.37
CA PHE A 6 -6.17 4.89 10.49
C PHE A 6 -5.56 5.80 11.58
N GLU A 7 -6.31 6.73 12.18
CA GLU A 7 -5.88 7.52 13.33
C GLU A 7 -6.03 6.75 14.66
N ASN A 8 -6.75 5.63 14.65
CA ASN A 8 -6.90 4.79 15.82
C ASN A 8 -5.59 4.05 16.15
N ARG A 9 -5.01 4.34 17.32
CA ARG A 9 -3.74 3.75 17.77
C ARG A 9 -3.71 2.22 17.76
N GLN A 10 -4.83 1.57 18.05
CA GLN A 10 -4.91 0.10 18.08
C GLN A 10 -4.86 -0.48 16.66
N ILE A 11 -5.43 0.22 15.68
CA ILE A 11 -5.34 -0.12 14.26
C ILE A 11 -3.90 0.05 13.77
N GLN A 12 -3.27 1.20 14.05
CA GLN A 12 -1.87 1.45 13.70
C GLN A 12 -0.94 0.38 14.26
N LEU A 13 -1.08 0.04 15.55
CA LEU A 13 -0.28 -1.02 16.19
C LEU A 13 -0.51 -2.38 15.52
N SER A 14 -1.76 -2.70 15.15
CA SER A 14 -2.08 -3.96 14.49
C SER A 14 -1.45 -4.04 13.10
N ILE A 15 -1.44 -2.93 12.35
CA ILE A 15 -0.78 -2.84 11.05
C ILE A 15 0.73 -3.03 11.21
N VAL A 16 1.36 -2.36 12.18
CA VAL A 16 2.81 -2.51 12.46
C VAL A 16 3.16 -3.96 12.82
N LEU A 17 2.35 -4.60 13.69
CA LEU A 17 2.56 -6.00 14.05
C LEU A 17 2.44 -6.91 12.82
N LYS A 18 1.44 -6.67 11.98
CA LYS A 18 1.23 -7.44 10.76
C LYS A 18 2.35 -7.22 9.74
N LEU A 19 2.79 -5.98 9.56
CA LEU A 19 3.91 -5.61 8.70
C LEU A 19 5.16 -6.41 9.08
N HIS A 20 5.51 -6.43 10.36
CA HIS A 20 6.65 -7.20 10.84
C HIS A 20 6.48 -8.72 10.67
N GLN A 21 5.25 -9.24 10.69
CA GLN A 21 5.00 -10.65 10.38
C GLN A 21 5.19 -10.94 8.89
N LEU A 22 4.73 -10.05 8.01
CA LEU A 22 4.87 -10.21 6.56
C LEU A 22 6.33 -10.07 6.11
N GLN A 23 7.08 -9.13 6.69
CA GLN A 23 8.50 -8.92 6.37
C GLN A 23 9.38 -10.13 6.72
N ARG A 24 9.05 -10.90 7.76
CA ARG A 24 9.79 -12.11 8.15
C ARG A 24 9.67 -13.25 7.14
N ASN A 25 8.60 -13.28 6.35
CA ASN A 25 8.25 -14.38 5.44
C ASN A 25 8.42 -13.99 3.96
N ASP A 26 9.58 -13.40 3.61
CA ASP A 26 10.04 -13.10 2.24
C ASP A 26 9.71 -11.73 1.61
N LEU A 27 9.31 -10.69 2.38
CA LEU A 27 9.08 -9.34 1.82
C LEU A 27 9.63 -8.18 2.63
N ASN A 28 10.96 -8.08 2.70
CA ASN A 28 11.67 -6.97 3.35
C ASN A 28 11.43 -5.56 2.75
N ARG A 29 10.62 -5.44 1.69
CA ARG A 29 10.32 -4.17 1.02
C ARG A 29 8.90 -3.64 1.26
N LEU A 30 8.05 -4.37 1.98
CA LEU A 30 6.75 -3.84 2.37
C LEU A 30 6.93 -2.70 3.38
N LEU A 31 6.19 -1.62 3.17
CA LEU A 31 6.12 -0.46 4.04
C LEU A 31 4.72 -0.41 4.66
N TYR A 32 4.59 0.43 5.68
CA TYR A 32 3.34 0.61 6.41
C TYR A 32 2.22 1.13 5.49
N GLU A 33 2.56 2.11 4.65
CA GLU A 33 1.67 2.78 3.70
C GLU A 33 1.08 1.79 2.69
N HIS A 34 1.86 0.79 2.25
CA HIS A 34 1.36 -0.23 1.33
C HIS A 34 0.23 -1.08 1.94
N ILE A 35 0.27 -1.32 3.25
CA ILE A 35 -0.79 -2.06 3.93
C ILE A 35 -2.01 -1.17 4.13
N GLU A 36 -1.81 0.10 4.48
CA GLU A 36 -2.92 1.07 4.59
C GLU A 36 -3.65 1.26 3.27
N GLU A 37 -2.93 1.52 2.17
CA GLU A 37 -3.52 1.65 0.84
C GLU A 37 -4.27 0.39 0.43
N TYR A 38 -3.72 -0.79 0.70
CA TYR A 38 -4.40 -2.06 0.42
C TYR A 38 -5.69 -2.20 1.24
N LEU A 39 -5.65 -1.88 2.54
CA LEU A 39 -6.82 -1.91 3.40
C LEU A 39 -7.87 -0.91 2.91
N GLU A 40 -7.49 0.32 2.60
CA GLU A 40 -8.41 1.37 2.14
C GLU A 40 -9.06 1.03 0.79
N HIS A 41 -8.26 0.61 -0.19
CA HIS A 41 -8.72 0.48 -1.57
C HIS A 41 -9.22 -0.92 -1.94
N VAL A 42 -8.90 -1.94 -1.14
CA VAL A 42 -9.31 -3.33 -1.40
C VAL A 42 -10.24 -3.85 -0.32
N VAL A 43 -9.78 -3.90 0.94
CA VAL A 43 -10.51 -4.58 2.02
C VAL A 43 -11.71 -3.76 2.50
N TRP A 44 -11.49 -2.47 2.76
CA TRP A 44 -12.45 -1.50 3.28
C TRP A 44 -12.97 -0.55 2.20
N LYS A 45 -12.86 -0.94 0.93
CA LYS A 45 -13.35 -0.18 -0.23
C LYS A 45 -14.82 0.26 -0.11
N LYS A 46 -15.63 -0.55 0.60
CA LYS A 46 -17.08 -0.29 0.80
C LYS A 46 -17.39 0.46 2.10
N GLY A 47 -16.38 0.77 2.90
CA GLY A 47 -16.50 1.41 4.21
C GLY A 47 -15.62 0.73 5.27
N PHE A 48 -15.31 1.50 6.30
CA PHE A 48 -14.55 1.01 7.46
C PHE A 48 -15.36 0.00 8.29
N PRO A 49 -14.68 -0.90 9.02
CA PRO A 49 -15.32 -1.83 9.95
C PRO A 49 -16.11 -1.11 11.06
N ALA A 50 -17.18 -1.75 11.55
CA ALA A 50 -18.03 -1.15 12.58
C ALA A 50 -17.41 -1.23 13.98
N THR A 51 -16.51 -2.20 14.19
CA THR A 51 -15.85 -2.45 15.48
C THR A 51 -14.35 -2.62 15.33
N LEU A 52 -13.61 -2.35 16.42
CA LEU A 52 -12.17 -2.57 16.47
C LEU A 52 -11.79 -4.04 16.21
N HIS A 53 -12.56 -4.99 16.75
CA HIS A 53 -12.28 -6.41 16.56
C HIS A 53 -12.33 -6.80 15.08
N GLU A 54 -13.34 -6.33 14.34
CA GLU A 54 -13.44 -6.57 12.90
C GLU A 54 -12.24 -5.98 12.16
N ALA A 55 -11.86 -4.73 12.47
CA ALA A 55 -10.70 -4.08 11.86
C ALA A 55 -9.40 -4.84 12.10
N VAL A 56 -9.14 -5.25 13.36
CA VAL A 56 -7.95 -6.03 13.70
C VAL A 56 -7.95 -7.39 13.00
N ASN A 57 -9.11 -8.06 12.92
CA ASN A 57 -9.23 -9.35 12.24
C ASN A 57 -8.92 -9.23 10.75
N ASP A 58 -9.42 -8.17 10.10
CA ASP A 58 -9.14 -7.88 8.69
C ASP A 58 -7.64 -7.65 8.46
N ILE A 59 -7.00 -6.83 9.30
CA ILE A 59 -5.55 -6.56 9.25
C ILE A 59 -4.74 -7.85 9.38
N LEU A 60 -5.08 -8.70 10.36
CA LEU A 60 -4.34 -9.93 10.60
C LEU A 60 -4.51 -10.97 9.49
N LYS A 61 -5.58 -10.89 8.69
CA LYS A 61 -5.81 -11.74 7.52
C LYS A 61 -5.08 -11.28 6.26
N VAL A 62 -4.56 -10.05 6.23
CA VAL A 62 -3.79 -9.55 5.07
C VAL A 62 -2.66 -10.52 4.74
N ASP A 63 -2.51 -10.87 3.48
CA ASP A 63 -1.41 -11.70 3.01
C ASP A 63 -0.47 -10.92 2.08
N ALA A 64 0.79 -11.34 2.10
CA ALA A 64 1.87 -10.76 1.34
C ALA A 64 1.60 -10.72 -0.18
N ALA A 65 1.05 -11.80 -0.73
CA ALA A 65 0.84 -11.94 -2.16
C ALA A 65 -0.25 -10.98 -2.66
N SER A 66 -1.35 -10.85 -1.92
CA SER A 66 -2.44 -9.93 -2.26
C SER A 66 -1.99 -8.47 -2.24
N VAL A 67 -1.16 -8.08 -1.25
CA VAL A 67 -0.63 -6.70 -1.19
C VAL A 67 0.27 -6.43 -2.40
N ILE A 68 1.19 -7.34 -2.76
CA ILE A 68 2.04 -7.15 -3.95
C ILE A 68 1.21 -7.09 -5.23
N GLN A 69 0.22 -7.98 -5.37
CA GLN A 69 -0.65 -8.00 -6.54
C GLN A 69 -1.39 -6.67 -6.70
N TYR A 70 -1.88 -6.11 -5.60
CA TYR A 70 -2.48 -4.78 -5.58
C TYR A 70 -1.47 -3.71 -6.01
N LEU A 71 -0.30 -3.61 -5.37
CA LEU A 71 0.72 -2.61 -5.71
C LEU A 71 1.16 -2.69 -7.18
N THR A 72 1.33 -3.91 -7.69
CA THR A 72 1.70 -4.14 -9.10
C THR A 72 0.59 -3.67 -10.03
N SER A 73 -0.67 -3.97 -9.70
CA SER A 73 -1.83 -3.54 -10.49
C SER A 73 -1.97 -2.02 -10.48
N SER A 74 -1.79 -1.39 -9.32
CA SER A 74 -1.84 0.06 -9.15
C SER A 74 -0.71 0.77 -9.92
N ALA A 75 0.52 0.25 -9.88
CA ALA A 75 1.65 0.81 -10.64
C ALA A 75 1.46 0.69 -12.16
N ILE A 76 0.86 -0.40 -12.65
CA ILE A 76 0.51 -0.56 -14.07
C ILE A 76 -0.54 0.46 -14.49
N VAL A 77 -1.59 0.62 -13.68
CA VAL A 77 -2.66 1.59 -13.91
C VAL A 77 -2.08 3.00 -13.93
N GLU A 78 -1.27 3.37 -12.93
CA GLU A 78 -0.63 4.68 -12.87
C GLU A 78 0.29 4.92 -14.07
N GLY A 79 1.12 3.95 -14.45
CA GLY A 79 1.99 4.04 -15.63
C GLY A 79 1.22 4.17 -16.94
N TYR A 80 0.05 3.54 -17.06
CA TYR A 80 -0.83 3.67 -18.22
C TYR A 80 -1.45 5.07 -18.34
N TYR A 81 -1.80 5.69 -17.20
CA TYR A 81 -2.40 7.02 -17.17
C TYR A 81 -1.38 8.17 -17.15
N ARG A 82 -0.08 7.91 -16.94
CA ARG A 82 0.96 8.93 -17.05
C ARG A 82 1.23 9.28 -18.52
N PRO A 83 1.15 10.57 -18.91
CA PRO A 83 1.45 10.97 -20.28
C PRO A 83 2.93 10.74 -20.59
N LEU A 84 3.21 10.25 -21.82
CA LEU A 84 4.56 9.96 -22.33
C LEU A 84 5.55 11.15 -22.17
N SER A 85 5.03 12.37 -22.08
CA SER A 85 5.79 13.61 -21.83
C SER A 85 6.57 13.62 -20.52
N GLU A 86 6.13 12.89 -19.49
CA GLU A 86 6.89 12.81 -18.23
C GLU A 86 8.13 11.92 -18.33
N PHE A 87 8.12 10.94 -19.24
CA PHE A 87 9.28 10.09 -19.53
C PHE A 87 10.33 10.81 -20.40
N THR A 88 9.94 11.84 -21.14
CA THR A 88 10.85 12.63 -21.99
C THR A 88 11.97 13.29 -21.19
N ASN A 89 11.72 13.67 -19.93
CA ASN A 89 12.74 14.25 -19.05
C ASN A 89 13.79 13.22 -18.57
N LEU A 90 13.41 11.94 -18.49
CA LEU A 90 14.33 10.84 -18.17
C LEU A 90 15.20 10.49 -19.38
N ILE A 91 14.61 10.48 -20.58
CA ILE A 91 15.32 10.19 -21.83
C ILE A 91 16.26 11.35 -22.22
N ASN A 92 15.85 12.60 -22.04
CA ASN A 92 16.66 13.77 -22.41
C ASN A 92 17.84 14.04 -21.45
N LYS A 93 17.85 13.51 -20.22
CA LYS A 93 18.99 13.67 -19.29
C LYS A 93 20.19 12.78 -19.64
N GLY A 94 20.04 11.77 -20.48
CA GLY A 94 21.15 10.95 -20.99
C GLY A 94 21.90 11.55 -22.20
N GLY A 95 21.47 12.70 -22.70
CA GLY A 95 21.98 13.31 -23.94
C GLY A 95 22.79 14.60 -23.76
N LYS A 96 23.18 14.97 -22.54
CA LYS A 96 24.04 16.15 -22.29
C LYS A 96 25.33 15.78 -21.57
N GLU A 97 26.11 14.91 -22.20
CA GLU A 97 27.57 14.98 -22.16
C GLU A 97 28.01 15.21 -23.60
N SER A 98 28.21 16.47 -23.99
CA SER A 98 29.05 16.94 -25.13
C SER A 98 28.73 18.40 -25.39
N GLU A 99 29.53 19.30 -24.81
CA GLU A 99 30.24 20.42 -25.45
C GLU A 99 30.81 21.38 -24.39
#